data_AF-A0A3B4XZU4-F1
#
_entry.id   AF-A0A3B4XZU4-F1
#
_cell.length_a   1.000
_cell.length_b   1.000
_cell.length_c   1.000
_cell.angle_alpha   90.00
_cell.angle_beta   90.00
_cell.angle_gamma   90.00
#
_symmetry.space_group_name_H-M   'P 1'
#
loop_
_entity.id
_entity.type
_entity.pdbx_description
1 polymer ?
#
loop_
_entity_poly.entity_id
_entity_poly.type
_entity_poly.pdbx_seq_one_letter_code
_entity_poly.pdbx_strand_id
1 'polypeptide(L)'
;MAAVVLKHDHKLNGTKLYNHLVQTLPAYAWPRFLRIQTSLDVTETFKQQKVKLVQEGFNPDVTRDPLYFLNVSQKEFILLTGSIYEDIVSGEISL
;
A
#
# COMPACT_ATOMS: atom_id res chain seq x y z
N MET A 1 -2.04 6.69 -2.61
CA MET A 1 -1.19 5.52 -2.31
C MET A 1 -0.07 5.97 -1.40
N ALA A 2 0.23 5.22 -0.34
CA ALA A 2 1.37 5.47 0.54
C ALA A 2 2.43 4.39 0.34
N ALA A 3 3.70 4.76 0.45
CA ALA A 3 4.83 3.82 0.43
C ALA A 3 5.60 3.95 1.75
N VAL A 4 5.91 2.82 2.37
CA VAL A 4 6.61 2.78 3.67
C VAL A 4 7.68 1.70 3.66
N VAL A 5 8.73 1.93 4.45
CA VAL A 5 9.78 0.95 4.71
C VAL A 5 9.63 0.48 6.15
N LEU A 6 9.55 -0.83 6.34
CA LEU A 6 9.49 -1.41 7.67
C LEU A 6 10.90 -1.53 8.26
N LYS A 7 10.99 -1.47 9.59
CA LYS A 7 12.24 -1.82 10.28
C LYS A 7 12.56 -3.29 10.03
N HIS A 8 13.85 -3.63 10.09
CA HIS A 8 14.33 -5.01 9.97
C HIS A 8 13.54 -5.95 10.90
N ASP A 9 13.17 -7.13 10.37
CA ASP A 9 12.37 -8.17 11.03
C ASP A 9 10.94 -7.81 11.45
N HIS A 10 10.45 -6.62 11.09
CA HIS A 10 9.04 -6.28 11.29
C HIS A 10 8.20 -6.64 10.07
N LYS A 11 7.11 -7.36 10.32
CA LYS A 11 6.03 -7.59 9.33
C LYS A 11 4.90 -6.60 9.56
N LEU A 12 4.21 -6.24 8.47
CA LEU A 12 3.02 -5.42 8.56
C LEU A 12 1.89 -6.21 9.22
N ASN A 13 1.29 -5.64 10.27
CA ASN A 13 0.04 -6.14 10.83
C ASN A 13 -1.10 -5.21 10.37
N GLY A 14 -1.88 -5.69 9.39
CA GLY A 14 -2.91 -4.88 8.74
C GLY A 14 -4.02 -4.42 9.69
N THR A 15 -4.52 -5.31 10.54
CA THR A 15 -5.54 -4.97 11.56
C THR A 15 -5.02 -3.91 12.55
N LYS A 16 -3.79 -4.06 13.04
CA LYS A 16 -3.20 -3.10 14.00
C LYS A 16 -2.99 -1.72 13.35
N LEU A 17 -2.56 -1.69 12.09
CA LEU A 17 -2.42 -0.43 11.34
C LEU A 17 -3.78 0.24 11.14
N TYR A 18 -4.80 -0.51 10.73
CA TYR A 18 -6.15 0.01 10.54
C TYR A 18 -6.69 0.66 11.81
N ASN A 19 -6.63 -0.05 12.94
CA ASN A 19 -7.10 0.47 14.22
C ASN A 19 -6.37 1.75 14.63
N HIS A 20 -5.06 1.81 14.37
CA HIS A 20 -4.28 3.02 14.63
C HIS A 20 -4.73 4.19 13.75
N LEU A 21 -4.95 3.98 12.45
CA LEU A 21 -5.42 5.02 11.53
C LEU A 21 -6.81 5.54 11.91
N VAL A 22 -7.73 4.66 12.28
CA VAL A 22 -9.09 5.05 12.72
C VAL A 22 -9.06 5.95 13.95
N GLN A 23 -8.14 5.69 14.89
CA GLN A 23 -8.01 6.46 16.12
C GLN A 23 -7.27 7.78 15.94
N THR A 24 -6.38 7.87 14.95
CA THR A 24 -5.45 9.01 14.80
C THR A 24 -5.80 9.93 13.65
N LEU A 25 -6.52 9.44 12.64
CA LEU A 25 -6.77 10.16 11.40
C LEU A 25 -8.25 10.09 10.98
N PRO A 26 -8.77 11.16 10.37
CA PRO A 26 -10.08 11.12 9.74
C PRO A 26 -10.09 10.19 8.52
N ALA A 27 -11.25 9.64 8.17
CA ALA A 27 -11.41 8.61 7.14
C ALA A 27 -10.84 9.00 5.76
N TYR A 28 -10.91 10.27 5.38
CA TYR A 28 -10.37 10.76 4.11
C TYR A 28 -8.84 10.72 4.02
N ALA A 29 -8.15 10.64 5.17
CA ALA A 29 -6.69 10.62 5.24
C ALA A 29 -6.13 9.17 5.25
N TRP A 30 -6.99 8.16 5.24
CA TRP A 30 -6.54 6.77 5.26
C TRP A 30 -6.02 6.36 3.88
N PRO A 31 -4.78 5.84 3.79
CA PRO A 31 -4.27 5.36 2.51
C PRO A 31 -5.05 4.12 2.07
N ARG A 32 -5.73 4.20 0.92
CA ARG A 32 -6.42 3.05 0.30
C ARG A 32 -5.47 1.93 -0.13
N PHE A 33 -4.28 2.33 -0.59
CA PHE A 33 -3.22 1.43 -1.03
C PHE A 33 -1.93 1.74 -0.27
N LEU A 34 -1.25 0.69 0.16
CA LEU A 34 0.00 0.74 0.89
C LEU A 34 1.04 -0.14 0.20
N ARG A 35 2.22 0.40 -0.09
CA ARG A 35 3.37 -0.33 -0.64
C ARG A 35 4.43 -0.49 0.42
N ILE A 36 4.88 -1.72 0.66
CA ILE A 36 5.97 -2.00 1.61
C ILE A 36 7.25 -2.22 0.81
N GLN A 37 8.17 -1.26 0.89
CA GLN A 37 9.45 -1.33 0.19
C GLN A 37 10.55 -1.85 1.11
N THR A 38 11.53 -2.58 0.56
CA THR A 38 12.71 -3.03 1.31
C THR A 38 13.65 -1.88 1.66
N SER A 39 13.75 -0.89 0.77
CA SER A 39 14.57 0.30 0.95
C SER A 39 13.87 1.50 0.32
N LEU A 40 14.13 2.70 0.85
CA LEU A 40 13.80 3.92 0.13
C LEU A 40 14.80 4.00 -1.03
N ASP A 41 14.32 3.82 -2.27
CA ASP A 41 15.11 4.11 -3.47
C ASP A 41 15.37 5.63 -3.51
N VAL A 42 16.43 6.05 -2.85
CA VAL A 42 16.95 7.40 -2.94
C VAL A 42 17.91 7.47 -4.13
N THR A 43 17.62 8.38 -5.05
CA THR A 43 18.62 8.78 -6.06
C THR A 43 19.85 9.38 -5.38
N GLU A 44 20.94 9.56 -6.12
CA GLU A 44 22.19 10.21 -5.67
C GLU A 44 21.97 11.59 -5.01
N THR A 45 20.80 12.21 -5.23
CA THR A 45 20.36 13.48 -4.61
C THR A 45 19.36 13.32 -3.46
N PHE A 46 19.19 12.12 -2.91
CA PHE A 46 18.21 11.79 -1.88
C PHE A 46 16.75 12.11 -2.24
N LYS A 47 16.44 12.29 -3.53
CA LYS A 47 15.07 12.48 -4.00
C LYS A 47 14.45 11.13 -4.30
N GLN A 48 13.25 10.89 -3.76
CA GLN A 48 12.43 9.74 -4.12
C GLN A 48 12.11 9.80 -5.62
N GLN A 49 12.25 8.68 -6.33
CA GLN A 49 11.89 8.57 -7.75
C GLN A 49 10.36 8.55 -7.92
N LYS A 50 9.71 9.68 -7.64
CA LYS A 50 8.25 9.86 -7.70
C LYS A 50 7.68 9.44 -9.06
N VAL A 51 8.41 9.67 -10.15
CA VAL A 51 7.98 9.30 -11.52
C VAL A 51 7.85 7.79 -11.68
N LYS A 52 8.85 7.03 -11.20
CA LYS A 52 8.85 5.56 -11.27
C LYS A 52 7.72 4.97 -10.40
N LEU A 53 7.54 5.48 -9.19
CA LEU A 53 6.46 5.05 -8.29
C LEU A 53 5.06 5.34 -8.86
N VAL A 54 4.89 6.46 -9.58
CA VAL A 54 3.63 6.79 -10.25
C VAL A 54 3.40 5.91 -11.47
N GLN A 55 4.45 5.57 -12.24
CA GLN A 55 4.35 4.68 -13.40
C GLN A 55 4.06 3.22 -13.01
N GLU A 56 4.69 2.72 -11.96
CA GLU A 56 4.45 1.37 -11.44
C GLU A 56 3.06 1.22 -10.82
N GLY A 57 2.52 2.32 -10.27
CA GLY A 57 1.18 2.35 -9.69
C GLY A 57 1.00 1.32 -8.58
N PHE A 58 -0.17 0.69 -8.55
CA PHE A 58 -0.51 -0.39 -7.62
C PHE A 58 -0.61 -1.75 -8.32
N ASN A 59 0.04 -1.93 -9.47
CA ASN A 59 0.00 -3.20 -10.19
C ASN A 59 0.94 -4.23 -9.52
N PRO A 60 0.43 -5.37 -9.01
CA PRO A 60 1.24 -6.40 -8.37
C PRO A 60 2.18 -7.13 -9.35
N ASP A 61 1.92 -7.12 -10.65
CA ASP A 61 2.80 -7.75 -11.65
C ASP A 61 4.00 -6.87 -12.05
N VAL A 62 3.86 -5.56 -11.88
CA VAL A 62 4.90 -4.58 -12.25
C VAL A 62 5.88 -4.36 -11.10
N THR A 63 5.41 -4.50 -9.86
CA THR A 63 6.17 -4.19 -8.64
C THR A 63 6.55 -5.46 -7.89
N ARG A 64 7.83 -5.59 -7.51
CA ARG A 64 8.31 -6.69 -6.66
C ARG A 64 8.02 -6.50 -5.17
N ASP A 65 7.71 -5.26 -4.78
CA ASP A 65 7.36 -4.90 -3.41
C ASP A 65 5.94 -5.38 -3.08
N PRO A 66 5.69 -5.94 -1.89
CA PRO A 66 4.35 -6.32 -1.49
C PRO A 66 3.44 -5.09 -1.38
N LEU A 67 2.33 -5.15 -2.11
CA LEU A 67 1.26 -4.17 -2.12
C LEU A 67 0.11 -4.64 -1.23
N TYR A 68 -0.51 -3.70 -0.53
CA TYR A 68 -1.64 -3.94 0.35
C TYR A 68 -2.79 -2.99 0.01
N PHE A 69 -4.00 -3.48 0.13
CA PHE A 69 -5.25 -2.74 -0.04
C PHE A 69 -6.01 -2.67 1.28
N LEU A 70 -6.60 -1.51 1.56
CA LEU A 70 -7.45 -1.30 2.72
C LEU A 70 -8.85 -1.86 2.48
N ASN A 71 -9.15 -3.02 3.07
CA ASN A 71 -10.50 -3.56 3.12
C ASN A 71 -11.25 -3.01 4.35
N VAL A 72 -12.10 -2.00 4.13
CA VAL A 72 -12.89 -1.38 5.21
C VAL A 72 -13.90 -2.35 5.82
N SER A 73 -14.48 -3.24 5.02
CA SER A 73 -15.43 -4.25 5.48
C SER A 73 -14.77 -5.25 6.44
N GLN A 74 -13.52 -5.64 6.14
CA GLN A 74 -12.72 -6.52 6.99
C GLN A 74 -11.92 -5.76 8.07
N LYS A 75 -11.91 -4.42 8.02
CA LYS A 75 -11.15 -3.55 8.94
C LYS A 75 -9.65 -3.88 8.96
N GLU A 76 -9.10 -4.20 7.80
CA GLU A 76 -7.72 -4.68 7.67
C GLU A 76 -7.07 -4.28 6.35
N PHE A 77 -5.75 -4.14 6.35
CA PHE A 77 -4.93 -4.11 5.14
C PHE A 77 -4.58 -5.53 4.69
N ILE A 78 -5.13 -5.94 3.55
CA ILE A 78 -4.91 -7.26 2.95
C ILE A 78 -3.90 -7.17 1.81
N LEU A 79 -3.18 -8.26 1.53
CA LEU A 79 -2.23 -8.32 0.43
C LEU A 79 -2.99 -8.19 -0.90
N LEU A 80 -2.52 -7.31 -1.77
CA LEU A 80 -3.05 -7.14 -3.12
C LEU A 80 -2.50 -8.25 -4.01
N THR A 81 -3.28 -9.30 -4.19
CA THR A 81 -2.99 -10.38 -5.16
C THR A 81 -3.48 -9.97 -6.55
N GLY A 82 -3.02 -10.67 -7.59
CA GLY A 82 -3.46 -10.43 -8.97
C GLY A 82 -4.99 -10.48 -9.12
N SER A 83 -5.66 -11.43 -8.44
CA SER A 83 -7.13 -11.53 -8.45
C SER A 83 -7.81 -10.30 -7.83
N ILE A 84 -7.36 -9.84 -6.65
CA ILE A 84 -7.93 -8.64 -6.02
C ILE A 84 -7.66 -7.40 -6.88
N TYR A 85 -6.50 -7.34 -7.52
CA TYR A 85 -6.19 -6.26 -8.46
C TYR A 85 -7.13 -6.27 -9.66
N GLU A 86 -7.40 -7.44 -10.26
CA GLU A 86 -8.38 -7.58 -11.34
C GLU A 86 -9.79 -7.15 -10.90
N ASP A 87 -10.24 -7.58 -9.72
CA ASP A 87 -11.54 -7.20 -9.15
C ASP A 87 -11.67 -5.68 -8.91
N ILE A 88 -10.57 -5.01 -8.54
CA ILE A 88 -10.53 -3.55 -8.38
C ILE A 88 -10.56 -2.86 -9.73
N VAL A 89 -9.80 -3.37 -10.72
CA VAL A 89 -9.72 -2.78 -12.06
C VAL A 89 -11.00 -2.99 -12.86
N SER A 90 -11.66 -4.14 -12.69
CA SER A 90 -12.96 -4.45 -13.30
C SER A 90 -14.12 -3.68 -12.64
N GLY A 91 -13.89 -3.13 -11.44
CA GLY A 91 -14.87 -2.35 -10.68
C GLY A 91 -15.80 -3.19 -9.80
N GLU A 92 -15.53 -4.49 -9.63
CA GLU A 92 -16.26 -5.34 -8.68
C GLU A 92 -15.99 -4.95 -7.22
N ILE A 93 -14.77 -4.46 -6.93
CA ILE A 93 -14.42 -3.88 -5.62
C ILE A 93 -14.43 -2.36 -5.73
N SER A 94 -15.40 -1.72 -5.06
CA SER A 94 -15.45 -0.25 -4.93
C SER A 94 -14.44 0.25 -3.89
N LEU A 95 -13.66 1.27 -4.28
CA LEU A 95 -12.64 1.93 -3.47
C LEU A 95 -13.17 3.08 -2.61
#